data_AF-A0A533Z6U1-F1
#
_entry.id   AF-A0A533Z6U1-F1
#
_cell.length_a   1.000
_cell.length_b   1.000
_cell.length_c   1.000
_cell.angle_alpha   90.00
_cell.angle_beta   90.00
_cell.angle_gamma   90.00
#
_symmetry.space_group_name_H-M   'P 1'
#
loop_
_entity.id
_entity.type
_entity.pdbx_description
1 polymer ?
#
loop_
_entity_poly.entity_id
_entity_poly.type
_entity_poly.pdbx_seq_one_letter_code
_entity_poly.pdbx_strand_id
1 'polypeptide(L)' 'MSRPLRILIVEDSEDDTQLLLHQLRRGGYDPMHERVDSAATMEQALARQQWDMVIADYGI' A
#
# COMPACT_ATOMS: atom_id res chain seq x y z
N MET A 1 -15.47 8.95 11.46
CA MET A 1 -14.72 9.73 10.46
C MET A 1 -13.42 9.00 10.24
N SER A 2 -13.29 8.26 9.13
CA SER A 2 -12.06 7.56 8.78
C SER A 2 -11.06 8.56 8.20
N ARG A 3 -9.77 8.38 8.49
CA ARG A 3 -8.70 9.28 7.99
C ARG A 3 -8.21 8.77 6.63
N PRO A 4 -8.35 9.54 5.53
CA PRO A 4 -7.83 9.13 4.23
C PRO A 4 -6.32 8.96 4.31
N LEU A 5 -5.80 7.89 3.73
CA LEU A 5 -4.39 7.55 3.78
C LEU A 5 -3.96 6.94 2.44
N ARG A 6 -3.05 7.59 1.72
CA ARG A 6 -2.50 7.06 0.46
C ARG A 6 -1.32 6.16 0.75
N ILE A 7 -1.42 4.89 0.40
CA ILE A 7 -0.38 3.89 0.66
C ILE A 7 0.06 3.19 -0.63
N LEU A 8 1.36 3.21 -0.90
CA LEU A 8 1.96 2.33 -1.90
C LEU A 8 2.40 1.04 -1.20
N ILE A 9 1.94 -0.10 -1.71
CA ILE A 9 2.23 -1.42 -1.15
C ILE A 9 3.09 -2.20 -2.15
N VAL A 10 4.33 -2.51 -1.77
CA VAL A 10 5.24 -3.36 -2.53
C VAL A 10 5.12 -4.78 -1.99
N GLU A 11 4.35 -5.61 -2.70
CA GLU A 11 3.90 -6.92 -2.22
C GLU A 11 3.51 -7.79 -3.43
N ASP A 12 4.02 -9.03 -3.46
CA ASP A 12 3.69 -10.02 -4.50
C ASP A 12 2.41 -10.80 -4.16
N SER A 13 2.04 -10.86 -2.87
CA SER A 13 0.84 -11.50 -2.35
C SER A 13 -0.37 -10.54 -2.24
N GLU A 14 -1.39 -10.79 -3.05
CA GLU A 14 -2.65 -10.03 -2.95
C GLU A 14 -3.34 -10.27 -1.60
N ASP A 15 -3.24 -11.48 -1.04
CA ASP A 15 -3.87 -11.83 0.24
C ASP A 15 -3.25 -11.04 1.41
N ASP A 16 -1.93 -10.89 1.44
CA ASP A 16 -1.24 -10.10 2.47
C ASP A 16 -1.57 -8.61 2.34
N THR A 17 -1.68 -8.11 1.11
CA THR A 17 -2.17 -6.76 0.83
C THR A 17 -3.57 -6.55 1.40
N GLN A 18 -4.52 -7.48 1.17
CA GLN A 18 -5.87 -7.37 1.71
C GLN A 18 -5.91 -7.44 3.24
N LEU A 19 -5.09 -8.29 3.84
CA LEU A 19 -4.97 -8.37 5.31
C LEU A 19 -4.48 -7.05 5.90
N LEU A 20 -3.45 -6.44 5.30
CA LEU A 20 -2.92 -5.14 5.72
C LEU A 20 -3.98 -4.04 5.63
N LEU A 21 -4.70 -3.97 4.51
CA LEU A 21 -5.79 -3.00 4.32
C LEU A 21 -6.92 -3.20 5.33
N HIS A 22 -7.25 -4.45 5.65
CA HIS A 22 -8.25 -4.76 6.67
C HIS A 22 -7.84 -4.23 8.04
N GLN A 23 -6.57 -4.41 8.44
CA GLN A 23 -6.06 -3.89 9.72
C GLN A 23 -6.07 -2.36 9.76
N LEU A 24 -5.66 -1.69 8.68
CA LEU A 24 -5.70 -0.23 8.58
C LEU A 24 -7.13 0.32 8.71
N ARG A 25 -8.09 -0.31 8.05
CA ARG A 25 -9.51 0.06 8.16
C ARG A 25 -10.03 -0.15 9.58
N ARG A 26 -9.66 -1.25 10.25
CA ARG A 26 -9.98 -1.47 11.66
C ARG A 26 -9.35 -0.43 12.59
N GLY A 27 -8.19 0.11 12.24
CA GLY A 27 -7.53 1.22 12.92
C GLY A 27 -8.18 2.59 12.71
N GLY A 28 -9.25 2.68 11.92
CA GLY A 28 -9.95 3.94 11.65
C GLY A 28 -9.37 4.75 10.47
N TYR A 29 -8.53 4.13 9.64
CA TYR A 29 -8.04 4.73 8.40
C TYR A 29 -8.94 4.35 7.21
N ASP A 30 -8.87 5.16 6.14
CA ASP A 30 -9.46 4.87 4.84
C ASP A 30 -8.34 4.79 3.79
N PRO A 31 -7.72 3.61 3.61
CA PRO A 31 -6.55 3.47 2.77
C PRO A 31 -6.92 3.49 1.28
N MET A 32 -6.45 4.54 0.59
CA MET A 32 -6.33 4.57 -0.86
C MET A 32 -4.98 3.94 -1.23
N HIS A 33 -4.99 2.79 -1.89
CA HIS A 33 -3.76 2.03 -2.09
C HIS A 33 -3.50 1.68 -3.56
N GLU A 34 -2.24 1.47 -3.88
CA GLU A 34 -1.78 0.82 -5.12
C GLU A 34 -0.80 -0.29 -4.73
N ARG A 35 -0.97 -1.49 -5.29
CA ARG A 35 -0.07 -2.63 -5.10
C ARG A 35 0.88 -2.73 -6.30
N VAL A 36 2.16 -2.95 -6.03
CA VAL A 36 3.22 -3.14 -7.02
C VAL A 36 4.08 -4.33 -6.60
N ASP A 37 4.62 -5.06 -7.57
CA ASP A 37 5.41 -6.29 -7.34
C ASP A 37 6.79 -6.26 -8.01
N SER A 38 7.13 -5.15 -8.68
CA SER A 38 8.42 -4.96 -9.32
C SER A 38 8.97 -3.56 -9.09
N ALA A 39 10.30 -3.42 -9.20
CA ALA A 39 10.98 -2.13 -9.12
C ALA A 39 10.45 -1.13 -10.16
N ALA A 40 10.20 -1.59 -11.39
CA ALA A 40 9.68 -0.75 -12.47
C ALA A 40 8.27 -0.21 -12.14
N THR A 41 7.39 -1.06 -11.62
CA THR A 41 6.03 -0.65 -11.21
C THR A 41 6.08 0.28 -10.00
N MET A 42 7.01 0.06 -9.07
CA MET A 42 7.21 0.92 -7.91
C MET A 42 7.67 2.32 -8.31
N GLU A 43 8.67 2.43 -9.18
CA GLU A 43 9.15 3.73 -9.70
C GLU A 43 8.04 4.52 -10.38
N GLN A 44 7.23 3.85 -11.21
CA GLN A 44 6.09 4.47 -11.86
C GLN A 44 5.05 4.96 -10.84
N ALA A 45 4.70 4.15 -9.84
CA ALA A 45 3.73 4.51 -8.82
C ALA A 45 4.22 5.69 -7.96
N LEU A 46 5.51 5.71 -7.61
CA LEU A 46 6.15 6.81 -6.88
C LEU A 46 6.14 8.13 -7.67
N ALA A 47 6.31 8.06 -9.00
CA ALA A 47 6.29 9.26 -9.85
C ALA A 47 4.87 9.80 -10.12
N ARG A 48 3.82 8.97 -10.03
CA ARG A 48 2.44 9.38 -10.35
C ARG A 48 1.82 10.33 -9.34
N GLN A 49 2.12 10.17 -8.05
CA GLN A 49 1.52 10.97 -6.99
C GLN A 49 2.33 10.94 -5.69
N GLN A 50 1.98 11.83 -4.76
CA GLN A 50 2.49 11.76 -3.39
C GLN A 50 1.77 10.67 -2.61
N TRP A 51 2.58 9.85 -1.94
CA TRP A 51 2.15 8.82 -1.01
C TRP A 51 2.39 9.28 0.42
N ASP A 52 1.46 8.98 1.31
CA ASP A 52 1.60 9.30 2.75
C ASP A 52 2.44 8.23 3.45
N MET A 53 2.44 7.00 2.91
CA MET A 53 3.22 5.88 3.40
C MET A 53 3.58 4.93 2.25
N VAL A 54 4.74 4.29 2.34
CA VAL A 54 5.12 3.15 1.49
C VAL A 54 5.38 1.97 2.41
N ILE A 55 4.77 0.83 2.11
CA ILE A 55 4.97 -0.44 2.82
C ILE A 55 5.58 -1.39 1.82
N ALA A 56 6.76 -1.90 2.11
CA ALA A 56 7.39 -2.93 1.30
C ALA A 56 7.63 -4.14 2.18
N ASP A 57 7.04 -5.27 1.80
CA ASP A 57 7.45 -6.53 2.39
C ASP A 57 8.67 -7.07 1.65
N TYR A 58 9.62 -7.60 2.41
CA TYR A 58 10.79 -8.28 1.87
C TYR A 58 10.83 -9.65 2.51
N GLY A 59 10.37 -10.64 1.75
CA GLY A 59 10.43 -12.04 2.16
C GLY A 59 11.87 -12.53 2.33
N ILE A 60 12.07 -13.37 3.34
CA ILE A 60 13.25 -14.25 3.49
C ILE A 60 12.91 -15.62 2.91
#